data_AF-I0HEM6-F1
#
_entry.id   AF-I0HEM6-F1
#
_cell.length_a   1.000
_cell.length_b   1.000
_cell.length_c   1.000
_cell.angle_alpha   90.00
_cell.angle_beta   90.00
_cell.angle_gamma   90.00
#
_symmetry.space_group_name_H-M   'P 1'
#
loop_
_entity.id
_entity.type
_entity.pdbx_description
1 polymer ?
#
loop_
_entity_poly.entity_id
_entity_poly.type
_entity_poly.pdbx_seq_one_letter_code
_entity_poly.pdbx_strand_id
1 'polypeptide(L)'
;MIQGTSVPADDRGTSRNRPAAAPHPSRERPWSTRTPEVFSEGPTEPLHQAKPQPTTKRRRGGAAVAVVISVLALLVSAVAGYFSWRALTMAPMRHAMPVGTTPVDRPPAPEQYPVAYAKEPLRVQVGCSAVIFLDLDEPRADAQEQVADLRYDSRCGDEPPRLSLGAGAASGSPRSNADTDAAGCLRSIRTSPLGPGADVVVKKGAALCVLTASVPAVLALVEIIDVGGTGTAGLRATSWKVLD
;
A
#
# COMPACT_ATOMS: atom_id res chain seq x y z
N MET A 1 -49.70 35.92 -40.72
CA MET A 1 -49.78 35.37 -42.09
C MET A 1 -48.37 34.95 -42.48
N ILE A 2 -47.98 33.73 -42.84
CA ILE A 2 -48.63 32.43 -43.11
C ILE A 2 -47.49 31.38 -43.02
N GLN A 3 -47.76 30.22 -42.39
CA GLN A 3 -47.15 28.86 -42.56
C GLN A 3 -45.61 28.71 -42.47
N GLY A 4 -45.00 27.79 -41.71
CA GLY A 4 -45.45 26.52 -41.13
C GLY A 4 -45.23 25.36 -42.11
N THR A 5 -44.17 24.56 -41.96
CA THR A 5 -44.15 23.13 -42.31
C THR A 5 -43.01 22.37 -41.62
N SER A 6 -43.44 21.41 -40.81
CA SER A 6 -42.77 20.24 -40.25
C SER A 6 -42.51 19.14 -41.29
N VAL A 7 -41.43 18.36 -41.16
CA VAL A 7 -41.28 16.99 -41.71
C VAL A 7 -40.22 16.21 -40.87
N PRO A 8 -40.13 14.87 -40.90
CA PRO A 8 -40.78 13.98 -39.93
C PRO A 8 -39.79 13.05 -39.20
N ALA A 9 -40.35 12.26 -38.28
CA ALA A 9 -39.74 11.08 -37.67
C ALA A 9 -39.77 9.86 -38.60
N ASP A 10 -38.68 9.09 -38.58
CA ASP A 10 -38.57 7.66 -38.94
C ASP A 10 -37.86 7.03 -37.72
N ASP A 11 -38.44 6.16 -36.88
CA ASP A 11 -39.26 4.96 -37.04
C ASP A 11 -38.48 3.72 -37.58
N ARG A 12 -38.42 2.71 -36.70
CA ARG A 12 -38.17 1.26 -36.92
C ARG A 12 -36.76 0.79 -37.29
N GLY A 13 -36.19 -0.01 -36.39
CA GLY A 13 -34.95 -0.74 -36.68
C GLY A 13 -34.57 -1.84 -35.69
N THR A 14 -35.46 -2.80 -35.45
CA THR A 14 -35.16 -4.18 -34.98
C THR A 14 -34.57 -4.39 -33.59
N SER A 15 -35.49 -4.62 -32.65
CA SER A 15 -35.39 -5.58 -31.56
C SER A 15 -34.70 -6.89 -32.03
N ARG A 16 -33.53 -7.21 -31.47
CA ARG A 16 -32.98 -8.57 -31.52
C ARG A 16 -33.29 -9.27 -30.21
N ASN A 17 -34.31 -10.11 -30.30
CA ASN A 17 -34.56 -11.25 -29.43
C ASN A 17 -33.24 -11.97 -29.10
N ARG A 18 -32.81 -11.90 -27.84
CA ARG A 18 -31.79 -12.80 -27.30
C ARG A 18 -32.54 -13.91 -26.54
N PRO A 19 -32.36 -15.19 -26.91
CA PRO A 19 -33.09 -16.29 -26.32
C PRO A 19 -32.78 -16.44 -24.83
N ALA A 20 -33.82 -16.74 -24.06
CA ALA A 20 -33.78 -17.05 -22.65
C ALA A 20 -32.81 -18.21 -22.39
N ALA A 21 -31.79 -17.95 -21.56
CA ALA A 21 -30.93 -18.99 -21.02
C ALA A 21 -31.75 -19.88 -20.07
N ALA A 22 -31.63 -21.20 -20.26
CA ALA A 22 -32.31 -22.21 -19.48
C ALA A 22 -31.92 -22.15 -17.99
N PRO A 23 -32.85 -22.46 -17.06
CA PRO A 23 -32.53 -22.58 -15.64
C PRO A 23 -31.65 -23.82 -15.41
N HIS A 24 -30.47 -23.61 -14.84
CA HIS A 24 -29.61 -24.69 -14.35
C HIS A 24 -30.28 -25.39 -13.15
N PRO A 25 -30.34 -26.74 -13.11
CA PRO A 25 -30.82 -27.46 -11.95
C PRO A 25 -29.83 -27.33 -10.78
N SER A 26 -30.36 -26.79 -9.69
CA SER A 26 -29.76 -26.75 -8.35
C SER A 26 -29.36 -28.14 -7.90
N ARG A 27 -28.04 -28.38 -7.82
CA ARG A 27 -27.46 -29.60 -7.26
C ARG A 27 -27.48 -29.49 -5.75
N GLU A 28 -28.59 -29.94 -5.15
CA GLU A 28 -28.71 -30.17 -3.71
C GLU A 28 -27.60 -31.09 -3.26
N ARG A 29 -26.72 -30.60 -2.37
CA ARG A 29 -25.79 -31.45 -1.64
C ARG A 29 -26.49 -31.94 -0.38
N PRO A 30 -26.65 -33.26 -0.20
CA PRO A 30 -27.21 -33.81 1.03
C PRO A 30 -26.29 -33.50 2.21
N TRP A 31 -26.92 -33.04 3.28
CA TRP A 31 -26.31 -32.74 4.57
C TRP A 31 -25.69 -34.03 5.13
N SER A 32 -24.38 -33.99 5.37
CA SER A 32 -23.71 -35.03 6.17
C SER A 32 -24.04 -34.78 7.63
N THR A 33 -24.97 -35.58 8.15
CA THR A 33 -25.20 -35.77 9.59
C THR A 33 -23.92 -36.32 10.20
N ARG A 34 -23.08 -35.43 10.74
CA ARG A 34 -21.93 -35.78 11.56
C ARG A 34 -22.45 -36.18 12.94
N THR A 35 -22.34 -37.47 13.23
CA THR A 35 -22.67 -38.13 14.50
C THR A 35 -21.96 -37.44 15.67
N PRO A 36 -22.61 -37.16 16.81
CA PRO A 36 -21.93 -36.73 18.02
C PRO A 36 -21.18 -37.93 18.62
N GLU A 37 -19.86 -37.86 18.59
CA GLU A 37 -18.98 -38.81 19.27
C GLU A 37 -19.05 -38.52 20.77
N VAL A 38 -19.67 -39.44 21.51
CA VAL A 38 -19.77 -39.45 22.96
C VAL A 38 -18.38 -39.72 23.53
N PHE A 39 -17.74 -38.68 24.06
CA PHE A 39 -16.51 -38.86 24.85
C PHE A 39 -16.88 -39.52 26.17
N SER A 40 -16.42 -40.76 26.32
CA SER A 40 -16.57 -41.58 27.52
C SER A 40 -15.68 -41.03 28.63
N GLU A 41 -16.31 -40.50 29.69
CA GLU A 41 -15.66 -40.24 30.97
C GLU A 41 -15.10 -41.55 31.55
N GLY A 42 -13.80 -41.57 31.82
CA GLY A 42 -13.07 -42.67 32.46
C GLY A 42 -12.40 -42.20 33.76
N PRO A 43 -12.07 -43.12 34.67
CA PRO A 43 -12.26 -42.92 36.11
C PRO A 43 -11.11 -42.19 36.80
N THR A 44 -11.49 -41.40 37.80
CA THR A 44 -10.62 -40.88 38.85
C THR A 44 -9.88 -41.99 39.60
N GLU A 45 -8.55 -41.87 39.70
CA GLU A 45 -7.79 -42.47 40.79
C GLU A 45 -6.86 -41.41 41.42
N PRO A 46 -6.98 -41.15 42.74
CA PRO A 46 -6.06 -40.33 43.50
C PRO A 46 -4.94 -41.21 44.08
N LEU A 47 -3.73 -40.66 44.32
CA LEU A 47 -2.98 -40.78 45.59
C LEU A 47 -1.51 -40.28 45.52
N HIS A 48 -1.10 -39.71 46.67
CA HIS A 48 0.25 -39.56 47.23
C HIS A 48 1.19 -38.40 46.80
N GLN A 49 1.04 -37.28 47.53
CA GLN A 49 1.95 -36.83 48.60
C GLN A 49 3.47 -37.08 48.43
N ALA A 50 4.24 -36.02 48.15
CA ALA A 50 5.69 -35.98 48.42
C ALA A 50 6.24 -34.57 48.72
N LYS A 51 6.62 -34.40 50.00
CA LYS A 51 7.72 -33.59 50.58
C LYS A 51 7.66 -32.03 50.57
N PRO A 52 7.76 -31.37 51.74
CA PRO A 52 7.98 -29.92 51.81
C PRO A 52 9.43 -29.58 51.44
N GLN A 53 9.60 -28.71 50.44
CA GLN A 53 10.89 -28.13 50.05
C GLN A 53 11.19 -26.85 50.87
N PRO A 54 12.45 -26.62 51.27
CA PRO A 54 12.83 -25.49 52.11
C PRO A 54 12.78 -24.17 51.36
N THR A 55 12.08 -23.20 51.94
CA THR A 55 11.99 -21.82 51.45
C THR A 55 13.29 -21.08 51.69
N THR A 56 14.15 -20.96 50.68
CA THR A 56 15.24 -19.98 50.70
C THR A 56 14.68 -18.62 50.30
N LYS A 57 14.44 -17.76 51.30
CA LYS A 57 14.21 -16.32 51.12
C LYS A 57 15.48 -15.68 50.54
N ARG A 58 15.67 -15.77 49.22
CA ARG A 58 16.79 -15.11 48.53
C ARG A 58 16.36 -13.71 48.11
N ARG A 59 17.08 -12.72 48.65
CA ARG A 59 16.94 -11.27 48.46
C ARG A 59 16.50 -10.86 47.04
N ARG A 60 15.23 -10.49 46.88
CA ARG A 60 14.64 -9.89 45.66
C ARG A 60 15.15 -8.48 45.34
N GLY A 61 15.97 -7.87 46.19
CA GLY A 61 16.49 -6.51 45.98
C GLY A 61 17.61 -6.39 44.94
N GLY A 62 18.36 -7.47 44.67
CA GLY A 62 19.52 -7.41 43.76
C GLY A 62 19.17 -7.50 42.27
N ALA A 63 18.08 -8.18 41.92
CA ALA A 63 17.71 -8.40 40.52
C ALA A 63 17.22 -7.12 39.83
N ALA A 64 16.47 -6.28 40.56
CA ALA A 64 15.99 -5.01 40.02
C ALA A 64 17.15 -4.04 39.70
N VAL A 65 18.16 -3.99 40.58
CA VAL A 65 19.36 -3.16 40.37
C VAL A 65 20.16 -3.65 39.17
N ALA A 66 20.33 -4.96 39.00
CA ALA A 66 21.01 -5.53 37.85
C ALA A 66 20.30 -5.19 36.52
N VAL A 67 18.97 -5.29 36.47
CA VAL A 67 18.18 -4.95 35.27
C VAL A 67 18.30 -3.46 34.92
N VAL A 68 18.23 -2.56 35.92
CA VAL A 68 18.39 -1.11 35.68
C VAL A 68 19.78 -0.79 35.15
N ILE A 69 20.84 -1.41 35.69
CA ILE A 69 22.21 -1.23 35.20
C ILE A 69 22.35 -1.75 33.76
N SER A 70 21.77 -2.91 33.43
CA SER A 70 21.79 -3.45 32.05
C SER A 70 21.06 -2.55 31.06
N VAL A 71 19.91 -1.99 31.43
CA VAL A 71 19.15 -1.06 30.56
C VAL A 71 19.93 0.25 30.37
N LEU A 72 20.53 0.81 31.41
CA LEU A 72 21.38 2.00 31.30
C LEU A 72 22.60 1.75 30.40
N ALA A 73 23.27 0.60 30.53
CA ALA A 73 24.39 0.23 29.67
C ALA A 73 23.98 0.08 28.18
N LEU A 74 22.78 -0.47 27.93
CA LEU A 74 22.20 -0.57 26.59
C LEU A 74 21.89 0.80 25.99
N LEU A 75 21.31 1.71 26.78
CA LEU A 75 21.01 3.08 26.33
C LEU A 75 22.29 3.87 26.02
N VAL A 76 23.32 3.76 26.84
CA VAL A 76 24.62 4.42 26.59
C VAL A 76 25.27 3.89 25.30
N SER A 77 25.20 2.59 25.05
CA SER A 77 25.73 1.98 23.82
C SER A 77 24.98 2.44 22.56
N ALA A 78 23.66 2.55 22.63
CA ALA A 78 22.83 3.05 21.52
C ALA A 78 23.13 4.52 21.19
N VAL A 79 23.33 5.36 22.21
CA VAL A 79 23.69 6.77 22.04
C VAL A 79 25.09 6.92 21.42
N ALA A 80 26.08 6.15 21.86
CA ALA A 80 27.43 6.17 21.28
C ALA A 80 27.44 5.73 19.80
N GLY A 81 26.65 4.70 19.44
CA GLY A 81 26.48 4.28 18.04
C GLY A 81 25.83 5.36 17.17
N TYR A 82 24.81 6.05 17.68
CA TYR A 82 24.14 7.14 16.97
C TYR A 82 25.07 8.33 16.71
N PHE A 83 25.89 8.74 17.69
CA PHE A 83 26.86 9.83 17.51
C PHE A 83 28.00 9.46 16.55
N SER A 84 28.49 8.21 16.58
CA SER A 84 29.50 7.73 15.63
C SER A 84 29.00 7.75 14.17
N TRP A 85 27.75 7.34 13.93
CA TRP A 85 27.12 7.41 12.60
C TRP A 85 26.95 8.87 12.11
N ARG A 86 26.66 9.80 13.02
CA ARG A 86 26.54 11.23 12.70
C ARG A 86 27.88 11.89 12.39
N ALA A 87 28.98 11.43 13.00
CA ALA A 87 30.32 11.93 12.70
C ALA A 87 30.82 11.48 11.31
N LEU A 88 30.51 10.24 10.91
CA LEU A 88 30.88 9.70 9.59
C LEU A 88 30.09 10.33 8.43
N THR A 89 28.94 10.94 8.71
CA THR A 89 28.15 11.68 7.71
C THR A 89 28.58 13.14 7.53
N MET A 90 29.62 13.59 8.25
CA MET A 90 30.15 14.96 8.19
C MET A 90 31.65 15.06 7.87
N ALA A 91 32.26 14.05 7.23
CA ALA A 91 33.61 14.19 6.69
C ALA A 91 33.56 14.76 5.26
N PRO A 92 33.88 16.05 5.04
CA PRO A 92 34.13 16.54 3.69
C PRO A 92 35.44 15.91 3.21
N MET A 93 35.37 15.13 2.13
CA MET A 93 36.56 14.72 1.38
C MET A 93 37.29 15.98 0.91
N ARG A 94 38.34 16.38 1.63
CA ARG A 94 39.33 17.34 1.16
C ARG A 94 40.43 16.55 0.47
N HIS A 95 40.33 16.43 -0.85
CA HIS A 95 41.48 16.19 -1.73
C HIS A 95 41.38 17.20 -2.88
N ALA A 96 42.43 18.00 -3.03
CA ALA A 96 42.63 19.06 -4.02
C ALA A 96 44.15 19.07 -4.25
N MET A 97 44.79 19.14 -5.43
CA MET A 97 44.48 19.37 -6.86
C MET A 97 45.72 18.81 -7.67
N PRO A 98 46.08 19.17 -8.94
CA PRO A 98 45.46 20.05 -9.97
C PRO A 98 45.59 19.62 -11.47
N VAL A 99 44.98 20.49 -12.30
CA VAL A 99 45.21 20.77 -13.74
C VAL A 99 44.44 19.95 -14.78
N GLY A 100 43.47 20.62 -15.40
CA GLY A 100 42.82 20.28 -16.66
C GLY A 100 41.74 21.31 -16.98
N THR A 101 41.96 22.13 -18.00
CA THR A 101 41.19 23.31 -18.41
C THR A 101 39.78 23.03 -18.96
N THR A 102 38.78 23.78 -18.45
CA THR A 102 37.48 24.22 -19.01
C THR A 102 36.37 23.18 -19.33
N PRO A 103 35.06 23.53 -19.28
CA PRO A 103 34.35 24.48 -18.40
C PRO A 103 33.04 23.89 -17.78
N VAL A 104 32.50 24.60 -16.78
CA VAL A 104 31.13 24.50 -16.22
C VAL A 104 30.87 23.31 -15.28
N ASP A 105 31.37 23.42 -14.05
CA ASP A 105 30.73 22.83 -12.86
C ASP A 105 29.49 23.68 -12.51
N ARG A 106 28.48 23.65 -13.39
CA ARG A 106 27.13 24.10 -13.02
C ARG A 106 26.55 22.92 -12.25
N PRO A 107 26.18 23.09 -10.96
CA PRO A 107 25.40 22.08 -10.26
C PRO A 107 24.23 21.70 -11.18
N PRO A 108 23.93 20.40 -11.38
CA PRO A 108 22.82 20.01 -12.24
C PRO A 108 21.62 20.84 -11.83
N ALA A 109 21.03 21.55 -12.80
CA ALA A 109 19.81 22.28 -12.53
C ALA A 109 18.83 21.29 -11.89
N PRO A 110 18.12 21.67 -10.82
CA PRO A 110 17.17 20.76 -10.19
C PRO A 110 16.26 20.21 -11.28
N GLU A 111 16.14 18.88 -11.39
CA GLU A 111 15.20 18.26 -12.33
C GLU A 111 13.82 18.87 -12.05
N GLN A 112 13.35 19.70 -12.97
CA GLN A 112 12.04 20.32 -12.88
C GLN A 112 11.05 19.34 -13.48
N TYR A 113 10.30 18.67 -12.62
CA TYR A 113 9.18 17.83 -13.05
C TYR A 113 7.93 18.73 -13.10
N PRO A 114 7.38 19.03 -14.29
CA PRO A 114 6.16 19.84 -14.39
C PRO A 114 4.98 19.09 -13.76
N VAL A 115 4.22 19.76 -12.90
CA VAL A 115 3.01 19.17 -12.30
C VAL A 115 1.98 18.92 -13.40
N ALA A 116 1.48 17.69 -13.51
CA ALA A 116 0.38 17.35 -14.42
C ALA A 116 -0.98 17.59 -13.74
N TYR A 117 -1.13 17.14 -12.49
CA TYR A 117 -2.25 17.48 -11.62
C TYR A 117 -1.82 17.48 -10.15
N ALA A 118 -2.51 18.25 -9.31
CA ALA A 118 -2.15 18.44 -7.91
C ALA A 118 -3.31 18.16 -6.97
N LYS A 119 -3.11 17.23 -6.04
CA LYS A 119 -4.04 16.93 -4.95
C LYS A 119 -5.46 16.55 -5.42
N GLU A 120 -5.56 15.90 -6.58
CA GLU A 120 -6.83 15.46 -7.14
C GLU A 120 -7.41 14.31 -6.31
N PRO A 121 -8.71 14.37 -5.94
CA PRO A 121 -9.34 13.33 -5.16
C PRO A 121 -9.65 12.10 -6.02
N LEU A 122 -9.30 10.93 -5.50
CA LEU A 122 -9.62 9.63 -6.08
C LEU A 122 -10.48 8.85 -5.08
N ARG A 123 -11.76 8.66 -5.39
CA ARG A 123 -12.70 7.98 -4.49
C ARG A 123 -12.88 6.54 -4.92
N VAL A 124 -12.51 5.61 -4.06
CA VAL A 124 -12.76 4.18 -4.24
C VAL A 124 -14.04 3.82 -3.50
N GLN A 125 -15.07 3.45 -4.26
CA GLN A 125 -16.36 3.02 -3.75
C GLN A 125 -16.70 1.65 -4.34
N VAL A 126 -16.26 0.61 -3.64
CA VAL A 126 -16.51 -0.78 -4.03
C VAL A 126 -17.13 -1.55 -2.88
N GLY A 127 -17.84 -2.63 -3.20
CA GLY A 127 -18.36 -3.56 -2.20
C GLY A 127 -17.26 -4.43 -1.59
N CYS A 128 -17.62 -5.24 -0.60
CA CYS A 128 -16.71 -6.22 -0.01
C CYS A 128 -16.09 -7.16 -1.03
N SER A 129 -14.80 -7.47 -0.86
CA SER A 129 -14.07 -8.46 -1.67
C SER A 129 -14.11 -8.15 -3.17
N ALA A 130 -14.40 -6.90 -3.52
CA ALA A 130 -14.38 -6.40 -4.88
C ALA A 130 -13.02 -5.77 -5.18
N VAL A 131 -12.73 -5.68 -6.48
CA VAL A 131 -11.51 -5.11 -7.02
C VAL A 131 -11.90 -3.94 -7.91
N ILE A 132 -11.14 -2.86 -7.84
CA ILE A 132 -11.23 -1.75 -8.78
C ILE A 132 -9.82 -1.35 -9.21
N PHE A 133 -9.74 -0.84 -10.43
CA PHE A 133 -8.50 -0.43 -11.04
C PHE A 133 -8.46 1.09 -11.13
N LEU A 134 -7.28 1.67 -10.91
CA LEU A 134 -7.07 3.11 -10.94
C LEU A 134 -6.05 3.46 -12.02
N ASP A 135 -6.39 4.51 -12.77
CA ASP A 135 -5.53 5.15 -13.76
C ASP A 135 -4.98 6.44 -13.12
N LEU A 136 -3.67 6.64 -13.24
CA LEU A 136 -2.92 7.77 -12.72
C LEU A 136 -2.36 8.66 -13.84
N ASP A 137 -2.42 8.25 -15.10
CA ASP A 137 -2.16 9.18 -16.22
C ASP A 137 -3.26 10.25 -16.27
N GLU A 138 -4.50 9.81 -16.05
CA GLU A 138 -5.65 10.66 -15.79
C GLU A 138 -6.29 10.19 -14.47
N PRO A 139 -6.37 11.03 -13.41
CA PRO A 139 -6.70 10.58 -12.07
C PRO A 139 -8.16 10.10 -11.99
N ARG A 140 -8.36 8.81 -12.27
CA ARG A 140 -9.67 8.17 -12.34
C ARG A 140 -9.68 6.84 -11.57
N ALA A 141 -10.80 6.59 -10.92
CA ALA A 141 -11.16 5.26 -10.46
C ALA A 141 -12.01 4.56 -11.53
N ASP A 142 -12.11 3.24 -11.46
CA ASP A 142 -12.87 2.39 -12.40
C ASP A 142 -12.27 2.35 -13.81
N ALA A 143 -10.94 2.34 -13.88
CA ALA A 143 -10.22 2.15 -15.13
C ALA A 143 -10.30 0.69 -15.62
N GLN A 144 -9.97 0.47 -16.89
CA GLN A 144 -9.78 -0.89 -17.40
C GLN A 144 -8.46 -1.47 -16.85
N GLU A 145 -8.46 -2.76 -16.53
CA GLU A 145 -7.29 -3.45 -15.94
C GLU A 145 -6.01 -3.30 -16.77
N GLN A 146 -6.14 -3.26 -18.10
CA GLN A 146 -5.00 -3.23 -19.03
C GLN A 146 -4.24 -1.90 -19.03
N VAL A 147 -4.90 -0.81 -18.64
CA VAL A 147 -4.33 0.55 -18.63
C VAL A 147 -4.16 1.09 -17.21
N ALA A 148 -4.60 0.35 -16.20
CA ALA A 148 -4.56 0.82 -14.83
C ALA A 148 -3.18 0.67 -14.20
N ASP A 149 -2.72 1.75 -13.56
CA ASP A 149 -1.46 1.79 -12.82
C ASP A 149 -1.57 1.11 -11.46
N LEU A 150 -2.76 1.10 -10.86
CA LEU A 150 -2.99 0.51 -9.56
C LEU A 150 -4.20 -0.43 -9.57
N ARG A 151 -4.06 -1.50 -8.81
CA ARG A 151 -5.16 -2.39 -8.43
C ARG A 151 -5.45 -2.18 -6.95
N TYR A 152 -6.70 -1.85 -6.64
CA TYR A 152 -7.21 -1.82 -5.28
C TYR A 152 -8.05 -3.07 -5.03
N ASP A 153 -7.66 -3.82 -4.02
CA ASP A 153 -8.34 -5.03 -3.57
C ASP A 153 -9.00 -4.73 -2.21
N SER A 154 -10.32 -4.61 -2.23
CA SER A 154 -11.08 -4.44 -1.01
C SER A 154 -11.13 -5.76 -0.25
N ARG A 155 -10.89 -5.67 1.06
CA ARG A 155 -10.97 -6.80 1.98
C ARG A 155 -11.99 -6.48 3.04
N CYS A 156 -12.56 -7.53 3.65
CA CYS A 156 -13.61 -7.39 4.64
C CYS A 156 -13.32 -8.22 5.89
N GLY A 157 -13.92 -7.80 7.00
CA GLY A 157 -13.56 -8.28 8.33
C GLY A 157 -12.30 -7.56 8.82
N ASP A 158 -11.38 -8.32 9.41
CA ASP A 158 -10.17 -7.77 10.02
C ASP A 158 -9.01 -7.58 9.03
N GLU A 159 -9.20 -7.95 7.76
CA GLU A 159 -8.21 -7.75 6.71
C GLU A 159 -8.31 -6.34 6.12
N PRO A 160 -7.24 -5.52 6.19
CA PRO A 160 -7.24 -4.20 5.56
C PRO A 160 -7.15 -4.32 4.03
N PRO A 161 -7.72 -3.36 3.28
CA PRO A 161 -7.59 -3.32 1.83
C PRO A 161 -6.12 -3.23 1.39
N ARG A 162 -5.86 -3.66 0.15
CA ARG A 162 -4.51 -3.69 -0.43
C ARG A 162 -4.45 -2.89 -1.73
N LEU A 163 -3.31 -2.25 -1.96
CA LEU A 163 -2.94 -1.66 -3.24
C LEU A 163 -1.77 -2.42 -3.83
N SER A 164 -1.86 -2.82 -5.09
CA SER A 164 -0.73 -3.37 -5.84
C SER A 164 -0.56 -2.61 -7.16
N LEU A 165 0.61 -2.77 -7.78
CA LEU A 165 0.85 -2.23 -9.12
C LEU A 165 -0.02 -2.98 -10.14
N GLY A 166 -0.63 -2.22 -11.05
CA GLY A 166 -1.37 -2.72 -12.20
C GLY A 166 -0.49 -2.82 -13.45
N ALA A 167 -1.09 -3.20 -14.58
CA ALA A 167 -0.38 -3.36 -15.85
C ALA A 167 0.12 -2.04 -16.44
N GLY A 168 -0.54 -0.93 -16.10
CA GLY A 168 -0.15 0.41 -16.50
C GLY A 168 1.05 0.96 -15.73
N ALA A 169 1.46 0.36 -14.61
CA ALA A 169 2.58 0.86 -13.82
C ALA A 169 3.90 0.20 -14.21
N ALA A 170 4.93 1.03 -14.43
CA ALA A 170 6.30 0.56 -14.65
C ALA A 170 7.00 0.19 -13.33
N SER A 171 6.75 0.96 -12.26
CA SER A 171 7.31 0.70 -10.92
C SER A 171 6.58 1.47 -9.83
N GLY A 172 6.86 1.16 -8.57
CA GLY A 172 6.36 1.93 -7.44
C GLY A 172 7.09 1.62 -6.14
N SER A 173 6.84 2.41 -5.11
CA SER A 173 7.41 2.21 -3.77
C SER A 173 6.49 2.75 -2.67
N PRO A 174 6.29 2.01 -1.57
CA PRO A 174 5.48 2.48 -0.45
C PRO A 174 6.20 3.60 0.30
N ARG A 175 5.42 4.46 0.93
CA ARG A 175 5.87 5.58 1.75
C ARG A 175 5.04 5.65 3.03
N SER A 176 5.66 6.07 4.12
CA SER A 176 4.97 6.28 5.40
C SER A 176 4.11 7.55 5.43
N ASN A 177 4.37 8.51 4.52
CA ASN A 177 3.63 9.76 4.37
C ASN A 177 3.74 10.33 2.94
N ALA A 178 2.94 11.36 2.66
CA ALA A 178 2.92 12.09 1.39
C ALA A 178 3.85 13.32 1.36
N ASP A 179 4.77 13.46 2.33
CA ASP A 179 5.68 14.61 2.41
C ASP A 179 6.90 14.37 1.51
N THR A 180 6.69 14.42 0.20
CA THR A 180 7.73 14.30 -0.81
C THR A 180 7.37 15.04 -2.09
N ASP A 181 8.39 15.44 -2.83
CA ASP A 181 8.27 15.93 -4.21
C ASP A 181 8.54 14.80 -5.22
N ALA A 182 8.52 15.15 -6.51
CA ALA A 182 8.83 14.24 -7.61
C ALA A 182 10.20 13.56 -7.44
N ALA A 183 11.26 14.32 -7.15
CA ALA A 183 12.60 13.78 -7.02
C ALA A 183 12.73 12.79 -5.84
N GLY A 184 12.10 13.08 -4.71
CA GLY A 184 12.02 12.18 -3.57
C GLY A 184 11.20 10.93 -3.87
N CYS A 185 10.14 11.06 -4.67
CA CYS A 185 9.28 9.95 -5.07
C CYS A 185 10.01 9.00 -6.03
N LEU A 186 10.70 9.54 -7.04
CA LEU A 186 11.53 8.76 -7.95
C LEU A 186 12.71 8.09 -7.23
N ARG A 187 13.34 8.80 -6.29
CA ARG A 187 14.41 8.23 -5.45
C ARG A 187 13.89 7.04 -4.65
N SER A 188 12.71 7.16 -4.04
CA SER A 188 12.06 6.09 -3.28
C SER A 188 11.83 4.84 -4.13
N ILE A 189 11.35 5.01 -5.37
CA ILE A 189 11.18 3.93 -6.35
C ILE A 189 12.53 3.25 -6.63
N ARG A 190 13.59 4.02 -6.86
CA ARG A 190 14.93 3.46 -7.14
C ARG A 190 15.54 2.72 -5.95
N THR A 191 15.34 3.18 -4.72
CA THR A 191 15.99 2.61 -3.53
C THR A 191 15.17 1.54 -2.83
N SER A 192 13.86 1.50 -3.02
CA SER A 192 12.95 0.58 -2.34
C SER A 192 11.74 0.24 -3.22
N PRO A 193 11.96 -0.36 -4.41
CA PRO A 193 10.87 -0.70 -5.31
C PRO A 193 9.97 -1.79 -4.72
N LEU A 194 8.68 -1.74 -5.07
CA LEU A 194 7.78 -2.87 -4.93
C LEU A 194 8.22 -3.98 -5.90
N GLY A 195 8.44 -5.17 -5.36
CA GLY A 195 8.72 -6.35 -6.16
C GLY A 195 7.47 -6.87 -6.89
N PRO A 196 7.64 -7.78 -7.86
CA PRO A 196 6.51 -8.43 -8.53
C PRO A 196 5.55 -9.08 -7.53
N GLY A 197 4.25 -8.80 -7.67
CA GLY A 197 3.21 -9.33 -6.78
C GLY A 197 3.19 -8.73 -5.37
N ALA A 198 4.06 -7.76 -5.05
CA ALA A 198 4.01 -7.06 -3.79
C ALA A 198 2.76 -6.17 -3.69
N ASP A 199 2.20 -6.09 -2.49
CA ASP A 199 1.11 -5.19 -2.16
C ASP A 199 1.46 -4.27 -0.99
N VAL A 200 0.68 -3.21 -0.87
CA VAL A 200 0.77 -2.22 0.20
C VAL A 200 -0.56 -2.20 0.93
N VAL A 201 -0.49 -2.28 2.26
CA VAL A 201 -1.68 -2.13 3.10
C VAL A 201 -2.20 -0.70 3.00
N VAL A 202 -3.49 -0.56 2.70
CA VAL A 202 -4.16 0.73 2.66
C VAL A 202 -4.42 1.21 4.09
N LYS A 203 -3.65 2.22 4.52
CA LYS A 203 -3.77 2.85 5.84
C LYS A 203 -3.77 4.36 5.69
N LYS A 204 -4.64 5.04 6.43
CA LYS A 204 -4.70 6.50 6.45
C LYS A 204 -3.33 7.11 6.77
N GLY A 205 -2.94 8.12 6.00
CA GLY A 205 -1.67 8.83 6.11
C GLY A 205 -0.51 8.17 5.37
N ALA A 206 -0.62 6.91 4.95
CA ALA A 206 0.39 6.30 4.09
C ALA A 206 0.29 6.84 2.66
N ALA A 207 1.37 6.66 1.89
CA ALA A 207 1.40 7.04 0.49
C ALA A 207 2.11 5.99 -0.37
N LEU A 208 1.92 6.10 -1.68
CA LEU A 208 2.54 5.24 -2.68
C LEU A 208 3.08 6.11 -3.81
N CYS A 209 4.36 5.95 -4.11
CA CYS A 209 4.97 6.48 -5.31
C CYS A 209 4.79 5.49 -6.45
N VAL A 210 4.39 5.97 -7.62
CA VAL A 210 4.13 5.16 -8.81
C VAL A 210 4.75 5.85 -10.02
N LEU A 211 5.48 5.11 -10.83
CA LEU A 211 5.91 5.53 -12.16
C LEU A 211 5.03 4.77 -13.16
N THR A 212 4.25 5.50 -13.95
CA THR A 212 3.39 4.91 -14.99
C THR A 212 4.24 4.44 -16.17
N ALA A 213 3.71 3.50 -16.95
CA ALA A 213 4.33 2.92 -18.14
C ALA A 213 3.85 3.57 -19.44
N SER A 214 3.05 4.64 -19.33
CA SER A 214 2.58 5.42 -20.47
C SER A 214 3.70 6.20 -21.14
N VAL A 215 3.43 6.71 -22.34
CA VAL A 215 4.35 7.53 -23.11
C VAL A 215 3.62 8.83 -23.49
N PRO A 216 3.99 9.99 -22.91
CA PRO A 216 5.04 10.18 -21.91
C PRO A 216 4.65 9.65 -20.52
N ALA A 217 5.62 9.13 -19.77
CA ALA A 217 5.38 8.60 -18.43
C ALA A 217 5.09 9.71 -17.41
N VAL A 218 4.33 9.34 -16.39
CA VAL A 218 3.99 10.21 -15.27
C VAL A 218 4.51 9.60 -13.98
N LEU A 219 5.05 10.44 -13.11
CA LEU A 219 5.37 10.09 -11.73
C LEU A 219 4.22 10.57 -10.84
N ALA A 220 3.59 9.65 -10.11
CA ALA A 220 2.45 9.94 -9.25
C ALA A 220 2.75 9.61 -7.79
N LEU A 221 2.34 10.50 -6.89
CA LEU A 221 2.26 10.30 -5.45
C LEU A 221 0.79 10.16 -5.05
N VAL A 222 0.42 8.97 -4.59
CA VAL A 222 -0.94 8.65 -4.13
C VAL A 222 -0.95 8.59 -2.61
N GLU A 223 -1.64 9.52 -1.97
CA GLU A 223 -1.86 9.56 -0.53
C GLU A 223 -3.19 8.91 -0.16
N ILE A 224 -3.19 8.12 0.92
CA ILE A 224 -4.40 7.53 1.47
C ILE A 224 -4.95 8.49 2.54
N ILE A 225 -5.99 9.25 2.21
CA ILE A 225 -6.56 10.27 3.09
C ILE A 225 -7.58 9.69 4.07
N ASP A 226 -8.24 8.60 3.70
CA ASP A 226 -9.23 7.93 4.55
C ASP A 226 -9.46 6.47 4.14
N VAL A 227 -9.89 5.63 5.09
CA VAL A 227 -10.22 4.22 4.86
C VAL A 227 -11.52 3.92 5.60
N GLY A 228 -12.56 3.55 4.85
CA GLY A 228 -13.85 3.15 5.43
C GLY A 228 -13.92 1.65 5.67
N GLY A 229 -14.77 1.23 6.61
CA GLY A 229 -14.94 -0.17 7.01
C GLY A 229 -15.66 -1.06 5.98
N THR A 230 -16.20 -0.50 4.90
CA THR A 230 -16.98 -1.21 3.87
C THR A 230 -16.22 -1.41 2.56
N GLY A 231 -14.88 -1.34 2.59
CA GLY A 231 -14.04 -1.46 1.38
C GLY A 231 -13.87 -0.15 0.60
N THR A 232 -14.33 0.98 1.15
CA THR A 232 -14.15 2.30 0.55
C THR A 232 -12.81 2.91 0.96
N ALA A 233 -12.16 3.64 0.08
CA ALA A 233 -11.00 4.45 0.43
C ALA A 233 -11.07 5.85 -0.21
N GLY A 234 -10.65 6.84 0.56
CA GLY A 234 -10.32 8.15 0.04
C GLY A 234 -8.85 8.18 -0.31
N LEU A 235 -8.54 8.46 -1.57
CA LEU A 235 -7.19 8.69 -2.06
C LEU A 235 -7.07 10.13 -2.58
N ARG A 236 -5.83 10.62 -2.60
CA ARG A 236 -5.48 11.90 -3.20
C ARG A 236 -4.20 11.74 -3.99
N ALA A 237 -4.22 12.11 -5.26
CA ALA A 237 -3.05 11.96 -6.14
C ALA A 237 -2.46 13.31 -6.53
N THR A 238 -1.14 13.39 -6.56
CA THR A 238 -0.37 14.47 -7.18
C THR A 238 0.57 13.84 -8.19
N SER A 239 0.73 14.44 -9.35
CA SER A 239 1.58 13.87 -10.38
C SER A 239 2.44 14.91 -11.08
N TRP A 240 3.52 14.41 -11.65
CA TRP A 240 4.46 15.19 -12.41
C TRP A 240 4.85 14.46 -13.69
N LYS A 241 4.99 15.20 -14.78
CA LYS A 241 5.45 14.66 -16.06
C LYS A 241 6.93 14.27 -15.94
N VAL A 242 7.25 13.08 -16.40
CA VAL A 242 8.65 12.68 -16.61
C VAL A 242 9.01 13.17 -18.00
N LEU A 243 9.99 14.09 -18.06
CA LEU A 243 10.51 14.57 -19.34
C LEU A 243 11.58 13.58 -19.81
N ASP A 244 11.51 13.21 -21.09
CA ASP A 244 12.51 12.37 -21.76
C ASP A 244 13.88 13.06 -21.86
#